data_AF-A0A1F9M946-F1
#
_entry.id   AF-A0A1F9M946-F1
#
_cell.length_a   1.000
_cell.length_b   1.000
_cell.length_c   1.000
_cell.angle_alpha   90.00
_cell.angle_beta   90.00
_cell.angle_gamma   90.00
#
_symmetry.space_group_name_H-M   'P 1'
#
loop_
_entity.id
_entity.type
_entity.pdbx_description
1 polymer ?
#
loop_
_entity_poly.entity_id
_entity_poly.type
_entity_poly.pdbx_seq_one_letter_code
_entity_poly.pdbx_strand_id
1 'polypeptide(L)' 'MEEKDLLKEMAAKWPSSIVARRKVGEFTGGVISEKSMANLDCLGQGPSNRIKIGKIVAYPVKDFIAWLVERFQRV' A
#
# COMPACT_ATOMS: atom_id res chain seq x y z
N MET A 1 -12.50 0.53 -17.76
CA MET A 1 -11.65 1.71 -17.48
C MET A 1 -11.85 2.12 -16.01
N GLU A 2 -11.81 1.18 -15.05
CA GLU A 2 -12.54 1.39 -13.77
C GLU A 2 -11.75 1.09 -12.48
N GLU A 3 -10.75 0.21 -12.48
CA GLU A 3 -10.09 -0.21 -11.22
C GLU A 3 -8.72 0.44 -11.03
N LYS A 4 -7.95 0.46 -12.12
CA LYS A 4 -6.65 1.15 -12.20
C LYS A 4 -6.82 2.65 -12.02
N ASP A 5 -7.98 3.21 -12.36
CA ASP A 5 -8.19 4.65 -12.29
C ASP A 5 -8.49 5.11 -10.85
N LEU A 6 -9.24 4.34 -10.05
CA LEU A 6 -9.37 4.59 -8.61
C LEU A 6 -8.02 4.52 -7.89
N LEU A 7 -7.24 3.47 -8.13
CA LEU A 7 -5.93 3.30 -7.48
C LEU A 7 -4.92 4.38 -7.92
N LYS A 8 -4.98 4.83 -9.18
CA LYS A 8 -4.21 6.00 -9.63
C LYS A 8 -4.65 7.28 -8.94
N GLU A 9 -5.95 7.49 -8.75
CA GLU A 9 -6.44 8.66 -8.00
C GLU A 9 -5.96 8.65 -6.56
N MET A 10 -5.98 7.49 -5.90
CA MET A 10 -5.41 7.33 -4.56
C MET A 10 -3.92 7.69 -4.55
N ALA A 11 -3.16 7.25 -5.56
CA ALA A 11 -1.77 7.62 -5.75
C ALA A 11 -1.58 9.14 -5.87
N ALA A 12 -2.41 9.78 -6.70
CA ALA A 12 -2.31 11.19 -7.02
C ALA A 12 -2.70 12.09 -5.82
N LYS A 13 -3.65 11.64 -5.00
CA LYS A 13 -4.09 12.34 -3.78
C LYS A 13 -3.08 12.17 -2.63
N TRP A 14 -2.24 11.14 -2.66
CA TRP A 14 -1.27 10.91 -1.59
C TRP A 14 -0.10 11.91 -1.66
N PRO A 15 0.23 12.62 -0.57
CA PRO A 15 1.18 13.73 -0.61
C PRO A 15 2.67 13.31 -0.68
N SER A 16 2.98 12.02 -0.74
CA SER A 16 4.35 11.51 -0.67
C SER A 16 4.62 10.46 -1.72
N SER A 17 5.88 10.24 -2.08
CA SER A 17 6.29 9.14 -2.97
C SER A 17 6.34 7.78 -2.26
N ILE A 18 6.21 7.76 -0.93
CA ILE A 18 6.23 6.55 -0.10
C ILE A 18 5.00 6.47 0.81
N VAL A 19 4.57 5.24 1.08
CA VAL A 19 3.53 4.92 2.07
C VAL A 19 4.22 4.23 3.24
N ALA A 20 4.31 4.90 4.39
CA ALA A 20 4.80 4.25 5.61
C ALA A 20 3.80 3.19 6.06
N ARG A 21 4.27 2.04 6.60
CA ARG A 21 3.40 0.95 7.06
C ARG A 21 2.33 1.43 8.05
N ARG A 22 2.71 2.33 8.97
CA ARG A 22 1.80 2.99 9.92
C ARG A 22 0.72 3.86 9.29
N LYS A 23 0.95 4.36 8.07
CA LYS A 23 0.03 5.22 7.30
C LYS A 23 -0.74 4.46 6.22
N VAL A 24 -0.58 3.14 6.13
CA VAL A 24 -1.33 2.32 5.16
C VAL A 24 -2.84 2.42 5.38
N GLY A 25 -3.28 2.51 6.64
CA GLY A 25 -4.67 2.77 6.98
C GLY A 25 -5.17 4.09 6.40
N GLU A 26 -4.42 5.18 6.57
CA GLU A 26 -4.76 6.49 5.97
C GLU A 26 -4.81 6.42 4.45
N PHE A 27 -3.82 5.78 3.80
CA PHE A 27 -3.77 5.65 2.35
C PHE A 27 -4.98 4.89 1.79
N THR A 28 -5.40 3.82 2.47
CA THR A 28 -6.49 2.95 2.01
C THR A 28 -7.87 3.35 2.52
N GLY A 29 -8.00 4.49 3.21
CA GLY A 29 -9.27 4.91 3.82
C GLY A 29 -9.75 3.99 4.95
N GLY A 30 -8.83 3.27 5.60
CA GLY A 30 -9.11 2.36 6.71
C GLY A 30 -9.32 0.90 6.32
N VAL A 31 -9.25 0.57 5.03
CA VAL A 31 -9.48 -0.81 4.53
C VAL A 31 -8.38 -1.77 4.98
N ILE A 32 -7.11 -1.32 4.98
CA ILE A 32 -5.97 -2.14 5.38
C ILE A 32 -5.32 -1.56 6.63
N SER A 33 -5.25 -2.37 7.69
CA SER A 33 -4.58 -1.98 8.93
C SER A 33 -3.06 -2.18 8.85
N GLU A 34 -2.31 -1.40 9.63
CA GLU A 34 -0.86 -1.58 9.82
C GLU A 34 -0.51 -3.01 10.27
N LYS A 35 -1.31 -3.60 11.17
CA LYS A 35 -1.10 -4.96 11.68
C LYS A 35 -1.26 -5.99 10.57
N SER A 36 -2.31 -5.86 9.76
CA SER A 36 -2.51 -6.72 8.58
C SER A 36 -1.32 -6.62 7.64
N MET A 37 -0.82 -5.40 7.41
CA MET A 37 0.34 -5.19 6.54
C MET A 37 1.62 -5.79 7.13
N ALA A 38 1.83 -5.71 8.44
CA ALA A 38 2.96 -6.35 9.12
C ALA A 38 2.93 -7.88 8.96
N ASN A 39 1.75 -8.50 9.10
CA ASN A 39 1.59 -9.95 8.91
C ASN A 39 1.89 -10.36 7.47
N LEU A 40 1.35 -9.62 6.49
CA LEU A 40 1.60 -9.88 5.07
C LEU A 40 3.09 -9.73 4.71
N ASP A 41 3.77 -8.76 5.29
CA ASP A 41 5.22 -8.60 5.11
C ASP A 41 6.03 -9.75 5.71
N CYS A 42 5.61 -10.28 6.86
CA CYS A 42 6.21 -11.48 7.48
C CYS A 42 5.98 -12.73 6.63
N LEU A 43 4.81 -12.84 5.99
CA LEU A 43 4.47 -13.94 5.08
C LEU A 43 5.12 -13.79 3.68
N GLY A 44 5.84 -12.70 3.42
CA GLY A 44 6.39 -12.41 2.09
C GLY A 44 5.34 -12.07 1.03
N GLN A 45 4.10 -11.79 1.44
CA GLN A 45 2.96 -11.49 0.58
C GLN A 45 2.62 -9.99 0.55
N GLY A 46 3.50 -9.14 1.06
CA GLY A 46 3.36 -7.69 1.03
C GLY A 46 3.93 -7.04 -0.24
N PRO A 47 3.85 -5.71 -0.35
CA PRO A 47 4.40 -4.96 -1.46
C PRO A 47 5.90 -5.21 -1.66
N SER A 48 6.28 -5.32 -2.93
CA SER A 48 7.67 -5.42 -3.35
C SER A 48 8.45 -4.15 -3.01
N ASN A 49 9.79 -4.25 -3.01
CA ASN A 49 10.70 -3.13 -2.78
C ASN A 49 10.46 -2.35 -1.48
N ARG A 50 9.99 -3.03 -0.42
CA ARG A 50 9.85 -2.40 0.90
C ARG A 50 11.19 -1.81 1.34
N ILE A 51 11.14 -0.56 1.78
CA ILE A 51 12.30 0.15 2.30
C ILE A 51 12.16 0.29 3.81
N LYS A 52 13.30 0.30 4.51
CA LYS A 52 13.34 0.53 5.95
C LYS A 52 14.08 1.85 6.21
N ILE A 53 13.37 2.81 6.79
CA ILE A 53 13.92 4.11 7.18
C ILE A 53 13.93 4.15 8.71
N GLY A 54 15.11 3.95 9.30
CA GLY A 54 15.28 3.79 10.74
C GLY A 54 14.51 2.56 11.26
N LYS A 55 13.50 2.78 12.10
CA LYS A 55 12.65 1.71 12.67
C LYS A 55 11.35 1.49 11.88
N ILE A 56 11.09 2.29 10.85
CA ILE A 56 9.82 2.29 10.13
C ILE A 56 10.01 1.63 8.76
N VAL A 57 9.10 0.72 8.41
CA VAL A 57 8.99 0.16 7.05
C VAL A 57 8.08 1.05 6.22
N ALA A 58 8.46 1.31 4.98
CA ALA A 58 7.67 2.04 4.01
C ALA A 58 7.73 1.34 2.64
N TYR A 59 6.76 1.67 1.79
CA TYR A 59 6.62 1.13 0.45
C TYR A 59 6.63 2.29 -0.54
N PRO A 60 7.34 2.20 -1.67
CA PRO A 60 7.12 3.13 -2.77
C PRO A 60 5.65 3.06 -3.20
N VAL A 61 5.02 4.22 -3.42
CA VAL A 61 3.58 4.28 -3.77
C VAL A 61 3.26 3.40 -4.98
N LYS A 62 4.14 3.40 -5.99
CA LYS A 62 3.99 2.59 -7.21
C LYS A 62 3.92 1.10 -6.90
N ASP A 63 4.81 0.61 -6.04
CA ASP A 63 4.87 -0.81 -5.67
C ASP A 63 3.72 -1.20 -4.75
N PHE A 64 3.32 -0.29 -3.84
CA PHE A 64 2.13 -0.47 -3.01
C PHE A 64 0.85 -0.60 -3.84
N ILE A 65 0.70 0.22 -4.88
CA ILE A 65 -0.44 0.15 -5.78
C ILE A 65 -0.40 -1.10 -6.64
N ALA A 66 0.75 -1.47 -7.19
CA ALA A 66 0.89 -2.70 -7.96
C ALA A 66 0.42 -3.92 -7.13
N TRP A 67 0.84 -3.96 -5.87
CA TRP A 67 0.40 -4.97 -4.92
C TRP A 67 -1.10 -4.91 -4.59
N LEU A 68 -1.69 -3.72 -4.47
CA LEU A 68 -3.15 -3.57 -4.29
C LEU A 68 -3.94 -4.07 -5.50
N VAL A 69 -3.47 -3.81 -6.73
CA VAL A 69 -4.13 -4.26 -7.96
C VAL A 69 -4.26 -5.79 -7.96
N GLU A 70 -3.24 -6.52 -7.51
CA GLU A 70 -3.27 -7.99 -7.45
C GLU A 70 -4.31 -8.54 -6.47
N ARG A 71 -4.67 -7.75 -5.46
CA ARG A 71 -5.63 -8.13 -4.40
C ARG A 71 -7.02 -7.56 -4.60
N PHE A 72 -7.19 -6.67 -5.58
CA PHE A 72 -8.47 -6.06 -5.85
C PHE A 72 -9.38 -7.12 -6.49
N GLN A 73 -10.48 -7.44 -5.80
CA GLN A 73 -11.53 -8.31 -6.32
C GLN A 73 -12.82 -7.50 -6.39
N ARG A 74 -13.40 -7.44 -7.59
CA ARG A 74 -14.73 -6.86 -7.80
C ARG A 74 -15.77 -7.88 -7.30
N VAL A 75 -16.59 -7.44 -6.34
CA VAL A 75 -17.72 -8.20 -5.80
C VAL A 75 -19.01 -7.70 -6.42
#